data_AF-A0A972EZS2-F1
#
_entry.id   AF-A0A972EZS2-F1
#
_cell.length_a   1.000
_cell.length_b   1.000
_cell.length_c   1.000
_cell.angle_alpha   90.00
_cell.angle_beta   90.00
_cell.angle_gamma   90.00
#
_symmetry.space_group_name_H-M   'P 1'
#
loop_
_entity.id
_entity.type
_entity.pdbx_description
1 polymer ?
#
loop_
_entity_poly.entity_id
_entity_poly.type
_entity_poly.pdbx_seq_one_letter_code
_entity_poly.pdbx_strand_id
1 'polypeptide(L)'
;MLLKSILNRVQFHSGFVYGSVRMVEKSARLLLEIEIRPRKGSRPVCSVCGIPGPGYDSLPVRRFEFVPLWGIAVFFLYAMRRVECPRCGIKVEMVPWVEGKNHLTTTYAWFLAKLAKRLSWKEVADAFQTSWDNVFRSVKMAVAWGLANRDLNNVTAIGIDEICWKKKGSKFLTLVYQIDAGCKRLLWIGQDRTGNTLKDFFHEFGPKRSAKLRFVCTDMWKPYLRIVAEMADKALNILDRFHIMTHMNKAIDKVRATEV
;
A
#
# COMPACT_ATOMS: atom_id res chain seq x y z
N MET A 1 2.69 -20.26 -28.66
CA MET A 1 2.58 -18.87 -29.16
C MET A 1 1.57 -18.02 -28.38
N LEU A 2 0.41 -18.57 -28.01
CA LEU A 2 -0.68 -17.80 -27.36
C LEU A 2 -0.29 -17.07 -26.06
N LEU A 3 0.44 -17.72 -25.13
CA LEU A 3 0.81 -17.08 -23.87
C LEU A 3 1.67 -15.83 -24.05
N LYS A 4 2.64 -15.86 -24.97
CA LYS A 4 3.47 -14.68 -25.27
C LYS A 4 2.63 -13.54 -25.82
N SER A 5 1.65 -13.83 -26.67
CA SER A 5 0.74 -12.82 -27.22
C SER A 5 -0.11 -12.19 -26.13
N ILE A 6 -0.63 -12.99 -25.18
CA ILE A 6 -1.37 -12.50 -24.01
C ILE A 6 -0.46 -11.60 -23.17
N LEU A 7 0.73 -12.07 -22.80
CA LEU A 7 1.67 -11.30 -21.98
C LEU A 7 2.10 -10.00 -22.65
N ASN A 8 2.37 -9.99 -23.96
CA ASN A 8 2.67 -8.76 -24.69
C ASN A 8 1.51 -7.76 -24.67
N ARG A 9 0.26 -8.20 -24.50
CA ARG A 9 -0.92 -7.35 -24.41
C ARG A 9 -1.20 -6.86 -22.98
N VAL A 10 -1.00 -7.70 -21.96
CA VAL A 10 -1.37 -7.38 -20.57
C VAL A 10 -0.20 -6.93 -19.70
N GLN A 11 1.03 -7.29 -20.07
CA GLN A 11 2.25 -7.05 -19.31
C GLN A 11 3.38 -6.66 -20.30
N PHE A 12 3.17 -5.57 -21.03
CA PHE A 12 4.17 -5.11 -21.98
C PHE A 12 5.43 -4.58 -21.28
N HIS A 13 6.61 -5.04 -21.71
CA HIS A 13 7.90 -4.58 -21.20
C HIS A 13 8.68 -3.85 -22.29
N SER A 14 8.67 -2.51 -22.22
CA SER A 14 9.40 -1.68 -23.18
C SER A 14 10.88 -2.03 -23.19
N GLY A 15 11.45 -2.26 -24.38
CA GLY A 15 12.85 -2.66 -24.54
C GLY A 15 13.13 -4.15 -24.34
N PHE A 16 12.13 -4.97 -24.00
CA PHE A 16 12.27 -6.41 -23.76
C PHE A 16 11.28 -7.22 -24.60
N VAL A 17 11.53 -8.51 -24.75
CA VAL A 17 10.65 -9.46 -25.44
C VAL A 17 10.58 -10.79 -24.70
N TYR A 18 9.41 -11.42 -24.70
CA TYR A 18 9.22 -12.75 -24.15
C TYR A 18 9.85 -13.82 -25.07
N GLY A 19 10.79 -14.58 -24.51
CA GLY A 19 11.54 -15.68 -25.10
C GLY A 19 10.81 -17.01 -24.97
N SER A 20 11.54 -18.11 -24.76
CA SER A 20 10.96 -19.44 -24.59
C SER A 20 10.02 -19.52 -23.37
N VAL A 21 9.00 -20.38 -23.47
CA VAL A 21 8.06 -20.67 -22.38
C VAL A 21 8.16 -22.16 -22.13
N ARG A 22 8.41 -22.55 -20.88
CA ARG A 22 8.58 -23.94 -20.49
C ARG A 22 7.72 -24.22 -19.28
N MET A 23 7.02 -25.34 -19.31
CA MET A 23 6.36 -25.88 -18.14
C MET A 23 7.32 -26.87 -17.49
N VAL A 24 7.56 -26.71 -16.20
CA VAL A 24 8.52 -27.49 -15.42
C VAL A 24 7.79 -28.04 -14.21
N GLU A 25 8.02 -29.30 -13.89
CA GLU A 25 7.52 -29.89 -12.66
C GLU A 25 8.66 -29.95 -11.63
N LYS A 26 8.41 -29.41 -10.43
CA LYS A 26 9.39 -29.45 -9.33
C LYS A 26 8.67 -29.77 -8.04
N SER A 27 9.10 -30.81 -7.35
CA SER A 27 8.52 -31.24 -6.06
C SER A 27 7.00 -31.39 -6.12
N ALA A 28 6.49 -32.06 -7.19
CA ALA A 28 5.06 -32.24 -7.47
C ALA A 28 4.26 -30.94 -7.65
N ARG A 29 4.92 -29.83 -8.02
CA ARG A 29 4.28 -28.56 -8.38
C ARG A 29 4.62 -28.19 -9.81
N LEU A 30 3.60 -27.76 -10.54
CA LEU A 30 3.73 -27.23 -11.89
C LEU A 30 4.18 -25.76 -11.83
N LEU A 31 5.23 -25.46 -12.59
CA LEU A 31 5.83 -24.15 -12.73
C LEU A 31 5.84 -23.75 -14.20
N LEU A 32 5.62 -22.47 -14.47
CA LEU A 32 5.71 -21.89 -15.81
C LEU A 32 6.88 -20.92 -15.85
N GLU A 33 7.96 -21.31 -16.49
CA GLU A 33 9.15 -20.49 -16.67
C GLU A 33 9.09 -19.79 -18.04
N ILE A 34 9.15 -18.46 -18.01
CA ILE A 34 9.07 -17.61 -19.20
C ILE A 34 10.35 -16.81 -19.27
N GLU A 35 11.14 -17.07 -20.30
CA GLU A 35 12.33 -16.30 -20.59
C GLU A 35 11.98 -14.87 -21.00
N ILE A 36 12.73 -13.90 -20.49
CA ILE A 36 12.73 -12.54 -21.00
C ILE A 36 14.11 -12.28 -21.59
N ARG A 37 14.18 -11.55 -22.69
CA ARG A 37 15.44 -11.11 -23.29
C ARG A 37 15.35 -9.65 -23.74
N PRO A 38 16.47 -8.91 -23.75
CA PRO A 38 16.47 -7.56 -24.26
C PRO A 38 16.12 -7.58 -25.75
N ARG A 39 15.38 -6.57 -26.22
CA ARG A 39 15.12 -6.37 -27.64
C ARG A 39 16.44 -6.07 -28.34
N LYS A 40 16.61 -6.56 -29.57
CA LYS A 40 17.81 -6.28 -30.39
C LYS A 40 18.00 -4.76 -30.51
N GLY A 41 19.21 -4.28 -30.23
CA GLY A 41 19.55 -2.86 -30.24
C GLY A 41 19.16 -2.07 -28.98
N SER A 42 18.52 -2.68 -27.98
CA SER A 42 18.22 -2.00 -26.72
C SER A 42 19.47 -1.81 -25.86
N ARG A 43 19.66 -0.58 -25.36
CA ARG A 43 20.74 -0.26 -24.42
C ARG A 43 20.26 -0.49 -22.97
N PRO A 44 21.08 -1.09 -22.10
CA PRO A 44 20.72 -1.22 -20.70
C PRO A 44 20.77 0.14 -19.99
N VAL A 45 19.94 0.30 -18.96
CA VAL A 45 19.73 1.58 -18.27
C VAL A 45 20.27 1.49 -16.85
N CYS A 46 21.08 2.43 -16.40
CA CYS A 46 21.65 2.40 -15.05
C CYS A 46 20.55 2.46 -13.97
N SER A 47 20.55 1.52 -13.02
CA SER A 47 19.60 1.46 -11.88
C SER A 47 19.69 2.62 -10.90
N VAL A 48 20.77 3.42 -10.93
CA VAL A 48 20.99 4.53 -9.99
C VAL A 48 20.55 5.86 -10.58
N CYS A 49 21.01 6.19 -11.79
CA CYS A 49 20.79 7.51 -12.41
C CYS A 49 19.80 7.49 -13.59
N GLY A 50 19.34 6.31 -14.02
CA GLY A 50 18.38 6.18 -15.13
C GLY A 50 18.97 6.47 -16.52
N ILE A 51 20.29 6.71 -16.63
CA ILE A 51 20.95 7.00 -17.91
C ILE A 51 21.27 5.69 -18.66
N PRO A 52 20.92 5.56 -19.95
CA PRO A 52 21.36 4.45 -20.79
C PRO A 52 22.88 4.44 -20.98
N GLY A 53 23.50 3.27 -20.94
CA GLY A 53 24.95 3.13 -21.14
C GLY A 53 25.31 1.87 -21.92
N PRO A 54 26.59 1.70 -22.28
CA PRO A 54 27.09 0.45 -22.83
C PRO A 54 26.91 -0.70 -21.82
N GLY A 55 26.65 -1.89 -22.34
CA GLY A 55 26.63 -3.10 -21.54
C GLY A 55 28.06 -3.53 -21.21
N TYR A 56 28.28 -3.91 -19.96
CA TYR A 56 29.56 -4.45 -19.49
C TYR A 56 29.57 -5.98 -19.59
N ASP A 57 28.70 -6.63 -18.82
CA ASP A 57 28.47 -8.08 -18.85
C ASP A 57 27.04 -8.41 -18.35
N SER A 58 26.76 -9.68 -18.07
CA SER A 58 25.49 -10.14 -17.51
C SER A 58 25.69 -11.01 -16.26
N LEU A 59 24.82 -10.82 -15.28
CA LEU A 59 24.74 -11.68 -14.09
C LEU A 59 24.09 -13.04 -14.42
N PRO A 60 24.23 -14.03 -13.52
CA PRO A 60 23.49 -15.29 -13.64
C PRO A 60 21.98 -15.08 -13.78
N VAL A 61 21.33 -16.01 -14.48
CA VAL A 61 19.87 -15.99 -14.67
C VAL A 61 19.17 -15.99 -13.33
N ARG A 62 18.29 -15.01 -13.15
CA ARG A 62 17.47 -14.85 -11.97
C ARG A 62 16.01 -15.16 -12.27
N ARG A 63 15.34 -15.78 -11.30
CA ARG A 63 13.89 -16.01 -11.31
C ARG A 63 13.17 -14.84 -10.66
N PHE A 64 12.16 -14.30 -11.35
CA PHE A 64 11.26 -13.29 -10.84
C PHE A 64 9.83 -13.84 -10.76
N GLU A 65 9.23 -13.82 -9.58
CA GLU A 65 7.88 -14.32 -9.35
C GLU A 65 6.84 -13.39 -10.00
N PHE A 66 5.96 -13.98 -10.81
CA PHE A 66 4.83 -13.31 -11.44
C PHE A 66 3.50 -13.89 -10.94
N VAL A 67 2.40 -13.22 -11.27
CA VAL A 67 1.05 -13.65 -10.89
C VAL A 67 0.80 -15.08 -11.38
N PRO A 68 0.41 -16.02 -10.50
CA PRO A 68 0.07 -17.39 -10.90
C PRO A 68 -1.05 -17.42 -11.95
N LEU A 69 -0.93 -18.32 -12.92
CA LEU A 69 -1.92 -18.52 -13.98
C LEU A 69 -2.57 -19.88 -13.81
N TRP A 70 -3.90 -19.92 -13.65
CA TRP A 70 -4.65 -21.17 -13.41
C TRP A 70 -4.13 -22.00 -12.21
N GLY A 71 -3.58 -21.33 -11.18
CA GLY A 71 -2.96 -22.01 -10.03
C GLY A 71 -1.56 -22.57 -10.32
N ILE A 72 -0.97 -22.29 -11.49
CA ILE A 72 0.41 -22.64 -11.83
C ILE A 72 1.31 -21.46 -11.48
N ALA A 73 2.35 -21.69 -10.70
CA ALA A 73 3.30 -20.64 -10.33
C ALA A 73 4.10 -20.18 -11.55
N VAL A 74 4.21 -18.87 -11.75
CA VAL A 74 4.84 -18.29 -12.95
C VAL A 74 6.11 -17.54 -12.58
N PHE A 75 7.19 -17.79 -13.33
CA PHE A 75 8.48 -17.13 -13.15
C PHE A 75 8.98 -16.52 -14.45
N PHE A 76 9.38 -15.26 -14.41
CA PHE A 76 10.20 -14.66 -15.46
C PHE A 76 11.67 -14.99 -15.22
N LEU A 77 12.34 -15.49 -16.25
CA LEU A 77 13.77 -15.78 -16.23
C LEU A 77 14.51 -14.66 -16.94
N TYR A 78 15.42 -14.00 -16.23
CA TYR A 78 16.23 -12.95 -16.84
C TYR A 78 17.64 -12.87 -16.25
N ALA A 79 18.63 -12.79 -17.12
CA ALA A 79 20.02 -12.48 -16.77
C ALA A 79 20.19 -10.94 -16.81
N MET A 80 20.23 -10.32 -15.63
CA MET A 80 20.36 -8.87 -15.50
C MET A 80 21.70 -8.41 -16.10
N ARG A 81 21.66 -7.48 -17.05
CA ARG A 81 22.87 -6.84 -17.60
C ARG A 81 23.44 -5.85 -16.60
N ARG A 82 24.76 -5.72 -16.58
CA ARG A 82 25.45 -4.60 -15.93
C ARG A 82 25.77 -3.54 -16.96
N VAL A 83 25.53 -2.29 -16.60
CA VAL A 83 25.78 -1.08 -17.38
C VAL A 83 27.08 -0.47 -16.90
N GLU A 84 27.98 -0.18 -17.84
CA GLU A 84 29.11 0.69 -17.59
C GLU A 84 28.63 2.14 -17.67
N CYS A 85 28.14 2.66 -16.54
CA CYS A 85 27.55 3.98 -16.49
C CYS A 85 28.65 5.05 -16.36
N PRO A 86 28.66 6.09 -17.22
CA PRO A 86 29.69 7.14 -17.16
C PRO A 86 29.67 7.95 -15.86
N ARG A 87 28.54 7.98 -15.15
CA ARG A 87 28.37 8.72 -13.89
C ARG A 87 28.53 7.86 -12.64
N CYS A 88 28.12 6.59 -12.70
CA CYS A 88 27.94 5.74 -11.52
C CYS A 88 28.87 4.53 -11.50
N GLY A 89 29.69 4.34 -12.54
CA GLY A 89 30.48 3.13 -12.75
C GLY A 89 29.63 1.91 -13.12
N ILE A 90 30.14 0.72 -12.84
CA ILE A 90 29.47 -0.54 -13.17
C ILE A 90 28.27 -0.76 -12.23
N LYS A 91 27.05 -0.74 -12.79
CA LYS A 91 25.79 -0.94 -12.04
C LYS A 91 24.87 -1.90 -12.76
N VAL A 92 24.01 -2.59 -12.02
CA VAL A 92 22.98 -3.47 -12.61
C VAL A 92 21.95 -2.61 -13.35
N GLU A 93 21.40 -3.14 -14.45
CA GLU A 93 20.39 -2.42 -15.20
C GLU A 93 19.06 -2.28 -14.44
N MET A 94 18.33 -1.23 -14.76
CA MET A 94 16.93 -1.07 -14.39
C MET A 94 16.04 -1.88 -15.33
N VAL A 95 15.08 -2.61 -14.77
CA VAL A 95 14.09 -3.37 -15.54
C VAL A 95 12.67 -2.96 -15.14
N PRO A 96 11.69 -3.00 -16.07
CA PRO A 96 10.36 -2.44 -15.81
C PRO A 96 9.47 -3.29 -14.90
N TRP A 97 9.84 -4.55 -14.61
CA TRP A 97 9.02 -5.46 -13.81
C TRP A 97 9.43 -5.58 -12.35
N VAL A 98 10.58 -5.04 -11.92
CA VAL A 98 11.02 -5.15 -10.53
C VAL A 98 11.84 -3.94 -10.09
N GLU A 99 11.72 -3.59 -8.81
CA GLU A 99 12.54 -2.58 -8.17
C GLU A 99 13.59 -3.21 -7.24
N GLY A 100 14.82 -2.71 -7.34
CA GLY A 100 15.94 -3.10 -6.47
C GLY A 100 16.25 -4.60 -6.50
N LYS A 101 16.46 -5.17 -5.32
CA LYS A 101 16.84 -6.58 -5.14
C LYS A 101 15.64 -7.51 -4.94
N ASN A 102 14.43 -7.11 -5.29
CA ASN A 102 13.26 -7.96 -5.13
C ASN A 102 13.22 -9.10 -6.17
N HIS A 103 12.67 -10.24 -5.76
CA HIS A 103 12.35 -11.35 -6.67
C HIS A 103 10.89 -11.28 -7.13
N LEU A 104 10.03 -10.62 -6.36
CA LEU A 104 8.63 -10.40 -6.69
C LEU A 104 8.51 -9.29 -7.74
N THR A 105 7.77 -9.53 -8.83
CA THR A 105 7.48 -8.48 -9.80
C THR A 105 6.55 -7.41 -9.21
N THR A 106 6.70 -6.16 -9.64
CA THR A 106 5.86 -5.03 -9.19
C THR A 106 4.38 -5.29 -9.48
N THR A 107 4.07 -5.90 -10.63
CA THR A 107 2.69 -6.31 -10.98
C THR A 107 2.15 -7.34 -9.98
N TYR A 108 2.96 -8.33 -9.60
CA TYR A 108 2.51 -9.32 -8.63
C TYR A 108 2.35 -8.72 -7.23
N ALA A 109 3.23 -7.79 -6.84
CA ALA A 109 3.08 -7.05 -5.59
C ALA A 109 1.75 -6.27 -5.54
N TRP A 110 1.40 -5.53 -6.60
CA TRP A 110 0.10 -4.86 -6.68
C TRP A 110 -1.09 -5.82 -6.62
N PHE A 111 -0.97 -6.96 -7.29
CA PHE A 111 -1.98 -8.01 -7.28
C PHE A 111 -2.22 -8.55 -5.85
N LEU A 112 -1.15 -8.91 -5.12
CA LEU A 112 -1.23 -9.39 -3.74
C LEU A 112 -1.81 -8.31 -2.81
N ALA A 113 -1.34 -7.07 -2.91
CA ALA A 113 -1.82 -5.95 -2.11
C ALA A 113 -3.33 -5.70 -2.31
N LYS A 114 -3.83 -5.86 -3.54
CA LYS A 114 -5.25 -5.71 -3.87
C LYS A 114 -6.10 -6.80 -3.20
N LEU A 115 -5.61 -8.04 -3.16
CA LEU A 115 -6.34 -9.15 -2.53
C LEU A 115 -6.25 -9.15 -1.01
N ALA A 116 -5.16 -8.64 -0.45
CA ALA A 116 -5.00 -8.41 0.99
C ALA A 116 -6.03 -7.44 1.60
N LYS A 117 -6.80 -6.72 0.77
CA LYS A 117 -7.97 -5.93 1.22
C LYS A 117 -9.20 -6.78 1.52
N ARG A 118 -9.26 -8.00 1.02
CA ARG A 118 -10.45 -8.88 1.06
C ARG A 118 -10.22 -10.16 1.85
N LEU A 119 -8.98 -10.63 1.90
CA LEU A 119 -8.57 -11.86 2.56
C LEU A 119 -7.48 -11.58 3.59
N SER A 120 -7.33 -12.45 4.58
CA SER A 120 -6.17 -12.36 5.48
C SER A 120 -4.87 -12.56 4.68
N TRP A 121 -3.77 -11.96 5.16
CA TRP A 121 -2.51 -12.06 4.43
C TRP A 121 -1.99 -13.49 4.31
N LYS A 122 -2.36 -14.36 5.27
CA LYS A 122 -2.04 -15.79 5.22
C LYS A 122 -2.83 -16.49 4.11
N GLU A 123 -4.14 -16.27 4.02
CA GLU A 123 -4.97 -16.85 2.96
C GLU A 123 -4.54 -16.36 1.57
N VAL A 124 -4.13 -15.09 1.44
CA VAL A 124 -3.56 -14.59 0.18
C VAL A 124 -2.25 -15.30 -0.15
N ALA A 125 -1.36 -15.48 0.83
CA ALA A 125 -0.10 -16.17 0.62
C ALA A 125 -0.33 -17.63 0.16
N ASP A 126 -1.22 -18.34 0.85
CA ASP A 126 -1.57 -19.73 0.57
C ASP A 126 -2.23 -19.88 -0.81
N ALA A 127 -3.23 -19.04 -1.12
CA ALA A 127 -3.97 -19.10 -2.39
C ALA A 127 -3.10 -18.82 -3.62
N PHE A 128 -2.06 -17.99 -3.49
CA PHE A 128 -1.18 -17.60 -4.59
C PHE A 128 0.23 -18.20 -4.49
N GLN A 129 0.41 -19.22 -3.63
CA GLN A 129 1.65 -19.98 -3.50
C GLN A 129 2.87 -19.09 -3.27
N THR A 130 2.72 -18.08 -2.43
CA THR A 130 3.79 -17.15 -2.03
C THR A 130 3.93 -17.12 -0.52
N SER A 131 4.86 -16.33 0.01
CA SER A 131 5.05 -16.20 1.45
C SER A 131 4.19 -15.08 2.04
N TRP A 132 3.87 -15.21 3.34
CA TRP A 132 3.23 -14.13 4.09
C TRP A 132 4.04 -12.83 4.03
N ASP A 133 5.38 -12.92 4.12
CA ASP A 133 6.30 -11.79 3.98
C ASP A 133 6.18 -11.08 2.62
N ASN A 134 5.98 -11.82 1.53
CA ASN A 134 5.77 -11.23 0.21
C ASN A 134 4.46 -10.44 0.18
N VAL A 135 3.38 -10.95 0.78
CA VAL A 135 2.12 -10.21 0.91
C VAL A 135 2.30 -8.96 1.76
N PHE A 136 2.96 -9.06 2.90
CA PHE A 136 3.24 -7.90 3.78
C PHE A 136 4.04 -6.81 3.04
N ARG A 137 5.14 -7.18 2.38
CA ARG A 137 5.98 -6.23 1.61
C ARG A 137 5.19 -5.59 0.46
N SER A 138 4.30 -6.35 -0.16
CA SER A 138 3.40 -5.86 -1.22
C SER A 138 2.42 -4.81 -0.70
N VAL A 139 1.80 -5.06 0.46
CA VAL A 139 0.93 -4.09 1.13
C VAL A 139 1.73 -2.85 1.52
N LYS A 140 2.92 -3.02 2.09
CA LYS A 140 3.82 -1.90 2.46
C LYS A 140 4.17 -1.04 1.25
N MET A 141 4.49 -1.66 0.11
CA MET A 141 4.74 -0.95 -1.16
C MET A 141 3.52 -0.13 -1.58
N ALA A 142 2.32 -0.74 -1.59
CA ALA A 142 1.09 -0.07 -1.99
C ALA A 142 0.73 1.12 -1.07
N VAL A 143 0.93 0.97 0.24
CA VAL A 143 0.70 2.04 1.22
C VAL A 143 1.70 3.18 1.03
N ALA A 144 3.00 2.87 0.88
CA ALA A 144 4.03 3.89 0.65
C ALA A 144 3.77 4.69 -0.63
N TRP A 145 3.42 4.00 -1.72
CA TRP A 145 3.02 4.64 -2.97
C TRP A 145 1.77 5.50 -2.77
N GLY A 146 0.75 4.98 -2.07
CA GLY A 146 -0.49 5.69 -1.79
C GLY A 146 -0.28 6.97 -0.99
N LEU A 147 0.58 6.94 0.03
CA LEU A 147 0.92 8.13 0.82
C LEU A 147 1.67 9.18 0.00
N ALA A 148 2.62 8.76 -0.84
CA ALA A 148 3.40 9.67 -1.69
C ALA A 148 2.54 10.36 -2.78
N ASN A 149 1.47 9.68 -3.24
CA ASN A 149 0.57 10.18 -4.29
C ASN A 149 -0.76 10.71 -3.74
N ARG A 150 -0.89 10.86 -2.42
CA ARG A 150 -2.12 11.30 -1.77
C ARG A 150 -2.30 12.80 -1.91
N ASP A 151 -3.41 13.21 -2.50
CA ASP A 151 -3.87 14.60 -2.46
C ASP A 151 -4.79 14.87 -1.26
N LEU A 152 -4.49 15.93 -0.51
CA LEU A 152 -5.21 16.39 0.69
C LEU A 152 -5.87 17.77 0.50
N ASN A 153 -5.84 18.35 -0.70
CA ASN A 153 -6.27 19.74 -0.91
C ASN A 153 -7.78 19.96 -0.76
N ASN A 154 -8.59 18.92 -0.97
CA ASN A 154 -10.06 18.99 -0.97
C ASN A 154 -10.70 18.39 0.29
N VAL A 155 -9.98 18.41 1.41
CA VAL A 155 -10.50 17.95 2.70
C VAL A 155 -11.14 19.15 3.41
N THR A 156 -12.46 19.16 3.53
CA THR A 156 -13.20 20.22 4.25
C THR A 156 -13.97 19.69 5.46
N ALA A 157 -14.16 18.37 5.55
CA ALA A 157 -14.77 17.73 6.70
C ALA A 157 -13.95 16.51 7.14
N ILE A 158 -13.62 16.45 8.43
CA ILE A 158 -12.91 15.31 9.03
C ILE A 158 -13.70 14.71 10.19
N GLY A 159 -13.57 13.42 10.41
CA GLY A 159 -13.97 12.75 11.63
C GLY A 159 -12.75 12.25 12.40
N ILE A 160 -12.84 12.25 13.72
CA ILE A 160 -11.82 11.78 14.64
C ILE A 160 -12.46 10.72 15.53
N ASP A 161 -11.87 9.52 15.51
CA ASP A 161 -12.35 8.36 16.26
C ASP A 161 -11.18 7.52 16.74
N GLU A 162 -11.45 6.45 17.48
CA GLU A 162 -10.47 5.61 18.13
C GLU A 162 -10.74 4.13 17.89
N ILE A 163 -9.67 3.37 17.72
CA ILE A 163 -9.75 1.91 17.75
C ILE A 163 -8.88 1.35 18.87
N CYS A 164 -9.50 0.58 19.77
CA CYS A 164 -8.79 -0.22 20.75
C CYS A 164 -8.28 -1.50 20.07
N TRP A 165 -7.01 -1.52 19.67
CA TRP A 165 -6.44 -2.68 19.00
C TRP A 165 -5.91 -3.73 19.99
N LYS A 166 -5.67 -3.35 21.26
CA LYS A 166 -5.34 -4.29 22.33
C LYS A 166 -6.04 -3.89 23.62
N LYS A 167 -7.09 -4.66 23.98
CA LYS A 167 -7.85 -4.47 25.22
C LYS A 167 -6.97 -4.58 26.47
N LYS A 168 -6.08 -5.59 26.50
CA LYS A 168 -5.14 -5.79 27.62
C LYS A 168 -4.01 -4.76 27.53
N GLY A 169 -4.02 -3.80 28.46
CA GLY A 169 -3.10 -2.66 28.48
C GLY A 169 -3.61 -1.42 27.73
N SER A 170 -4.90 -1.39 27.36
CA SER A 170 -5.60 -0.19 26.87
C SER A 170 -4.86 0.54 25.74
N LYS A 171 -4.41 -0.18 24.72
CA LYS A 171 -3.73 0.44 23.58
C LYS A 171 -4.75 0.90 22.54
N PHE A 172 -4.73 2.20 22.27
CA PHE A 172 -5.61 2.85 21.31
C PHE A 172 -4.83 3.33 20.10
N LEU A 173 -5.52 3.52 18.99
CA LEU A 173 -5.06 4.30 17.86
C LEU A 173 -6.05 5.41 17.60
N THR A 174 -5.56 6.64 17.45
CA THR A 174 -6.36 7.78 16.99
C THR A 174 -6.49 7.70 15.48
N LEU A 175 -7.70 7.75 14.96
CA LEU A 175 -8.01 7.70 13.53
C LEU A 175 -8.56 9.06 13.11
N VAL A 176 -7.99 9.63 12.04
CA VAL A 176 -8.57 10.80 11.38
C VAL A 176 -8.97 10.43 9.96
N TYR A 177 -10.23 10.63 9.62
CA TYR A 177 -10.81 10.25 8.33
C TYR A 177 -11.52 11.44 7.68
N GLN A 178 -11.51 11.46 6.35
CA GLN A 178 -12.29 12.40 5.56
C GLN A 178 -13.76 11.97 5.57
N ILE A 179 -14.67 12.92 5.77
CA ILE A 179 -16.13 12.71 5.77
C ILE A 179 -16.87 13.67 4.82
N ASP A 180 -16.15 14.30 3.88
CA ASP A 180 -16.77 15.09 2.82
C ASP A 180 -17.78 14.25 2.02
N ALA A 181 -18.83 14.91 1.52
CA ALA A 181 -19.86 14.24 0.72
C ALA A 181 -19.21 13.55 -0.50
N GLY A 182 -19.50 12.25 -0.68
CA GLY A 182 -18.93 11.44 -1.76
C GLY A 182 -17.47 10.99 -1.55
N CYS A 183 -16.81 11.38 -0.46
CA CYS A 183 -15.43 10.99 -0.18
C CYS A 183 -15.24 10.58 1.28
N LYS A 184 -15.19 9.26 1.53
CA LYS A 184 -14.84 8.68 2.84
C LYS A 184 -13.54 7.92 2.73
N ARG A 185 -12.50 8.38 3.41
CA ARG A 185 -11.18 7.72 3.43
C ARG A 185 -10.40 8.03 4.69
N LEU A 186 -9.59 7.08 5.12
CA LEU A 186 -8.67 7.27 6.24
C LEU A 186 -7.54 8.22 5.81
N LEU A 187 -7.34 9.28 6.58
CA LEU A 187 -6.30 10.28 6.34
C LEU A 187 -5.08 10.03 7.22
N TRP A 188 -5.27 9.59 8.46
CA TRP A 188 -4.16 9.48 9.40
C TRP A 188 -4.45 8.49 10.52
N ILE A 189 -3.39 7.87 11.04
CA ILE A 189 -3.42 6.98 12.20
C ILE A 189 -2.30 7.40 13.15
N GLY A 190 -2.67 7.64 14.40
CA GLY A 190 -1.74 7.96 15.47
C GLY A 190 -1.74 6.88 16.54
N GLN A 191 -0.59 6.72 17.20
CA GLN A 191 -0.52 5.88 18.38
C GLN A 191 -1.11 6.59 19.60
N ASP A 192 -1.86 5.82 20.37
CA ASP A 192 -2.52 6.23 21.60
C ASP A 192 -3.63 7.27 21.44
N ARG A 193 -4.39 7.42 22.51
CA ARG A 193 -5.44 8.41 22.67
C ARG A 193 -4.90 9.54 23.53
N THR A 194 -4.20 10.48 22.90
CA THR A 194 -3.67 11.67 23.58
C THR A 194 -4.00 12.93 22.80
N GLY A 195 -4.11 14.07 23.49
CA GLY A 195 -4.21 15.37 22.81
C GLY A 195 -2.97 15.65 21.95
N ASN A 196 -1.79 15.20 22.38
CA ASN A 196 -0.54 15.36 21.62
C ASN A 196 -0.59 14.58 20.31
N THR A 197 -1.07 13.33 20.33
CA THR A 197 -1.27 12.51 19.13
C THR A 197 -2.13 13.26 18.10
N LEU A 198 -3.21 13.92 18.53
CA LEU A 198 -4.04 14.69 17.62
C LEU A 198 -3.36 16.00 17.15
N LYS A 199 -2.53 16.64 17.99
CA LYS A 199 -1.70 17.78 17.55
C LYS A 199 -0.74 17.38 16.43
N ASP A 200 -0.14 16.20 16.52
CA ASP A 200 0.77 15.69 15.48
C ASP A 200 0.07 15.57 14.12
N PHE A 201 -1.18 15.10 14.11
CA PHE A 201 -1.99 15.11 12.89
C PHE A 201 -2.13 16.53 12.32
N PHE A 202 -2.51 17.52 13.13
CA PHE A 202 -2.70 18.89 12.64
C PHE A 202 -1.39 19.54 12.18
N HIS A 203 -0.25 19.20 12.80
CA HIS A 203 1.06 19.62 12.33
C HIS A 203 1.39 19.04 10.95
N GLU A 204 1.15 17.74 10.72
CA GLU A 204 1.35 17.09 9.42
C GLU A 204 0.35 17.58 8.36
N PHE A 205 -0.91 17.80 8.75
CA PHE A 205 -1.97 18.27 7.87
C PHE A 205 -1.71 19.71 7.41
N GLY A 206 -1.15 20.53 8.30
CA GLY A 206 -0.67 21.88 8.06
C GLY A 206 -1.73 22.96 8.26
N PRO A 207 -1.34 24.15 8.76
CA PRO A 207 -2.28 25.20 9.17
C PRO A 207 -3.17 25.71 8.03
N LYS A 208 -2.63 25.77 6.80
CA LYS A 208 -3.39 26.17 5.60
C LYS A 208 -4.56 25.25 5.31
N ARG A 209 -4.43 23.94 5.58
CA ARG A 209 -5.51 22.96 5.36
C ARG A 209 -6.46 22.94 6.55
N SER A 210 -5.93 23.01 7.78
CA SER A 210 -6.76 23.10 8.99
C SER A 210 -7.72 24.29 8.93
N ALA A 211 -7.25 25.45 8.46
CA ALA A 211 -8.08 26.65 8.29
C ALA A 211 -9.19 26.52 7.21
N LYS A 212 -9.12 25.50 6.35
CA LYS A 212 -10.16 25.20 5.34
C LYS A 212 -11.19 24.19 5.84
N LEU A 213 -10.95 23.56 7.00
CA LEU A 213 -11.93 22.67 7.60
C LEU A 213 -13.18 23.46 7.97
N ARG A 214 -14.33 22.97 7.51
CA ARG A 214 -15.65 23.51 7.82
C ARG A 214 -16.32 22.71 8.93
N PHE A 215 -16.07 21.40 8.96
CA PHE A 215 -16.68 20.49 9.91
C PHE A 215 -15.64 19.53 10.49
N VAL A 216 -15.68 19.34 11.80
CA VAL A 216 -14.93 18.29 12.48
C VAL A 216 -15.94 17.47 13.27
N CYS A 217 -15.94 16.15 13.11
CA CYS A 217 -16.79 15.25 13.88
C CYS A 217 -15.94 14.53 14.92
N THR A 218 -16.20 14.68 16.22
CA THR A 218 -15.45 13.99 17.29
C THR A 218 -16.37 13.37 18.33
N ASP A 219 -15.83 12.45 19.13
CA ASP A 219 -16.46 12.08 20.41
C ASP A 219 -16.35 13.24 21.44
N MET A 220 -17.01 13.10 22.58
CA MET A 220 -17.10 14.06 23.68
C MET A 220 -15.83 14.16 24.55
N TRP A 221 -14.72 13.56 24.11
CA TRP A 221 -13.50 13.55 24.90
C TRP A 221 -12.86 14.94 24.97
N LYS A 222 -12.82 15.53 26.18
CA LYS A 222 -12.39 16.92 26.42
C LYS A 222 -11.06 17.31 25.75
N PRO A 223 -10.02 16.46 25.74
CA PRO A 223 -8.77 16.77 25.03
C PRO A 223 -8.97 17.00 23.53
N TYR A 224 -9.78 16.19 22.84
CA TYR A 224 -10.07 16.42 21.42
C TYR A 224 -10.80 17.73 21.19
N LEU A 225 -11.84 18.03 21.99
CA LEU A 225 -12.56 19.30 21.88
C LEU A 225 -11.61 20.50 22.02
N ARG A 226 -10.67 20.43 22.98
CA ARG A 226 -9.66 21.47 23.18
C ARG A 226 -8.72 21.61 21.98
N ILE A 227 -8.20 20.49 21.45
CA ILE A 227 -7.25 20.54 20.32
C ILE A 227 -7.93 21.00 19.04
N VAL A 228 -9.18 20.57 18.80
CA VAL A 228 -9.95 21.02 17.63
C VAL A 228 -10.21 22.52 17.71
N ALA A 229 -10.59 23.04 18.89
CA ALA A 229 -10.76 24.49 19.08
C ALA A 229 -9.46 25.28 18.89
N GLU A 230 -8.31 24.69 19.23
CA GLU A 230 -6.98 25.30 19.07
C GLU A 230 -6.49 25.28 17.61
N MET A 231 -6.66 24.16 16.91
CA MET A 231 -6.00 23.89 15.62
C MET A 231 -6.92 24.07 14.40
N ALA A 232 -8.24 24.08 14.60
CA ALA A 232 -9.27 24.20 13.58
C ALA A 232 -10.42 25.11 14.07
N ASP A 233 -10.05 26.29 14.57
CA ASP A 233 -10.93 27.31 15.16
C ASP A 233 -12.14 27.72 14.30
N LYS A 234 -12.00 27.68 12.98
CA LYS A 234 -13.07 28.01 12.01
C LYS A 234 -14.04 26.86 11.72
N ALA A 235 -13.68 25.64 12.11
CA ALA A 235 -14.51 24.47 11.84
C ALA A 235 -15.59 24.31 12.90
N LEU A 236 -16.81 23.99 12.48
CA LEU A 236 -17.86 23.58 13.40
C LEU A 236 -17.54 22.18 13.91
N ASN A 237 -17.30 22.06 15.23
CA ASN A 237 -17.15 20.77 15.86
C ASN A 237 -18.53 20.15 16.16
N ILE A 238 -18.79 19.00 15.57
CA ILE A 238 -20.03 18.23 15.67
C ILE A 238 -19.73 16.99 16.52
N LEU A 239 -20.51 16.78 17.56
CA LEU A 239 -20.39 15.57 18.37
C LEU A 239 -20.97 14.37 17.62
N ASP A 240 -20.25 13.25 17.65
CA ASP A 240 -20.69 12.03 16.98
C ASP A 240 -22.01 11.50 17.58
N ARG A 241 -23.03 11.43 16.72
CA ARG A 241 -24.37 10.95 17.06
C ARG A 241 -24.35 9.52 17.61
N PHE A 242 -23.50 8.63 17.10
CA PHE A 242 -23.44 7.24 17.56
C PHE A 242 -23.04 7.16 19.03
N HIS A 243 -22.02 7.94 19.42
CA HIS A 243 -21.55 8.01 20.79
C HIS A 243 -22.62 8.60 21.72
N ILE A 244 -23.26 9.71 21.31
CA ILE A 244 -24.37 10.33 22.07
C ILE A 244 -25.51 9.34 22.30
N MET A 245 -26.01 8.69 21.24
CA MET A 245 -27.12 7.74 21.33
C MET A 245 -26.75 6.53 22.18
N THR A 246 -25.50 6.05 22.09
CA THR A 246 -25.00 4.95 22.93
C THR A 246 -25.01 5.33 24.41
N HIS A 247 -24.58 6.55 24.76
CA HIS A 247 -24.63 7.04 26.14
C HIS A 247 -26.06 7.19 26.66
N MET A 248 -26.96 7.74 25.83
CA MET A 248 -28.38 7.90 26.17
C MET A 248 -29.05 6.54 26.43
N ASN A 249 -28.87 5.58 25.53
CA ASN A 249 -29.45 4.24 25.70
C ASN A 249 -28.93 3.54 26.96
N LYS A 250 -27.62 3.61 27.22
CA LYS A 250 -27.03 3.04 28.45
C LYS A 250 -27.60 3.68 29.72
N ALA A 251 -27.86 4.99 29.70
CA ALA A 251 -28.45 5.68 30.83
C ALA A 251 -29.91 5.23 31.05
N ILE A 252 -30.70 5.11 29.98
CA ILE A 252 -32.07 4.59 30.03
C ILE A 252 -32.08 3.14 30.56
N ASP A 253 -31.23 2.28 30.03
CA ASP A 253 -31.15 0.87 30.45
C ASP A 253 -30.79 0.75 31.94
N LYS A 254 -29.92 1.62 32.45
CA LYS A 254 -29.57 1.65 33.88
C LYS A 254 -30.77 2.02 34.75
N VAL A 255 -31.59 2.98 34.34
CA VAL A 255 -32.82 3.35 35.06
C VAL A 255 -33.82 2.21 35.03
N ARG A 256 -34.04 1.59 33.86
CA ARG A 256 -34.95 0.44 33.72
C ARG A 256 -34.52 -0.75 34.59
N ALA A 257 -33.21 -1.00 34.69
CA ALA A 257 -32.67 -2.07 35.52
C ALA A 257 -32.84 -1.81 37.03
N THR A 258 -33.05 -0.56 37.47
CA THR A 258 -33.34 -0.23 38.88
C THR A 258 -34.84 -0.26 39.22
N GLU A 259 -35.71 -0.37 38.23
CA GLU A 259 -37.17 -0.42 38.39
C GLU A 259 -37.72 -1.87 38.47
N VAL A 260 -36.84 -2.88 38.37
CA VAL A 260 -37.13 -4.32 38.50
C VAL A 260 -36.44 -4.87 39.74
#